data_AF-A0A7X9CAW2-F1
#
_entry.id   AF-A0A7X9CAW2-F1
#
_cell.length_a   1.000
_cell.length_b   1.000
_cell.length_c   1.000
_cell.angle_alpha   90.00
_cell.angle_beta   90.00
_cell.angle_gamma   90.00
#
_symmetry.space_group_name_H-M   'P 1'
#
loop_
_entity.id
_entity.type
_entity.pdbx_description
1 polymer ?
#
loop_
_entity_poly.entity_id
_entity_poly.type
_entity_poly.pdbx_seq_one_letter_code
_entity_poly.pdbx_strand_id
1 'polypeptide(L)' 'MSPTVPRSTFETPLKFAYWVPNVSGGLVVSTIEQRTDWQLPYNSRLAQIAEDSGFEYALTQTRYAASYGADKQHEAS' A
#
# COMPACT_ATOMS: atom_id res chain seq x y z
N MET A 1 -22.62 22.41 14.76
CA MET A 1 -22.61 21.14 15.53
C MET A 1 -21.38 20.37 15.11
N SER A 2 -20.39 20.27 15.98
CA SER A 2 -19.21 19.43 15.72
C SER A 2 -19.54 17.99 16.10
N PRO A 3 -19.32 16.99 15.23
CA PRO A 3 -19.55 15.61 15.58
C PRO A 3 -18.49 15.19 16.61
N THR A 4 -18.94 14.78 17.79
CA THR A 4 -18.07 14.13 18.77
C THR A 4 -17.77 12.72 18.27
N VAL A 5 -16.58 12.52 17.69
CA VAL A 5 -16.11 11.19 17.32
C VAL A 5 -15.82 10.42 18.62
N PRO A 6 -16.39 9.22 18.82
CA PRO A 6 -16.09 8.40 19.99
C PRO A 6 -14.59 8.12 20.04
N ARG A 7 -13.94 8.47 21.16
CA ARG A 7 -12.53 8.16 21.37
C ARG A 7 -12.41 6.66 21.59
N SER A 8 -11.64 5.97 20.77
CA SER A 8 -11.42 4.54 20.89
C SER A 8 -10.89 4.20 22.29
N THR A 9 -11.52 3.24 22.98
CA THR A 9 -11.16 2.82 24.35
C THR A 9 -10.11 1.73 24.37
N PHE A 10 -9.32 1.56 23.31
CA PHE A 10 -8.27 0.55 23.29
C PHE A 10 -7.19 0.92 24.31
N GLU A 11 -6.78 -0.03 25.14
CA GLU A 11 -5.64 0.15 26.06
C GLU A 11 -4.33 0.44 25.31
N THR A 12 -4.25 0.01 24.04
CA THR A 12 -3.17 0.32 23.11
C THR A 12 -3.72 1.11 21.92
N PRO A 13 -3.10 2.25 21.52
CA PRO A 13 -3.54 2.99 20.34
C PRO A 13 -3.62 2.11 19.08
N LEU A 14 -4.66 2.32 18.28
CA LEU A 14 -4.81 1.64 16.99
C LEU A 14 -3.68 2.06 16.05
N LYS A 15 -3.04 1.08 15.42
CA LYS A 15 -1.94 1.27 14.49
C LYS A 15 -2.42 1.12 13.05
N PHE A 16 -1.89 1.96 12.17
CA PHE A 16 -2.21 1.93 10.75
C PHE A 16 -0.98 1.54 9.93
N ALA A 17 -1.23 0.76 8.89
CA ALA A 17 -0.25 0.33 7.91
C ALA A 17 -0.85 0.42 6.51
N TYR A 18 0.01 0.57 5.50
CA TYR A 18 -0.42 0.57 4.10
C TYR A 18 0.22 -0.59 3.34
N TRP A 19 -0.46 -0.99 2.27
CA TRP A 19 0.02 -2.03 1.37
C TRP A 19 0.81 -1.39 0.23
N VAL A 20 2.08 -1.77 0.10
CA VAL A 20 2.96 -1.25 -0.93
C VAL A 20 2.55 -1.82 -2.30
N PRO A 21 2.31 -0.98 -3.32
CA PRO A 21 2.07 -1.45 -4.67
C PRO A 21 3.36 -2.03 -5.27
N ASN A 22 3.38 -3.34 -5.39
CA ASN A 22 4.53 -4.13 -5.85
C ASN A 22 4.29 -4.80 -7.22
N VAL A 23 3.12 -4.58 -7.83
CA VAL A 23 2.74 -5.07 -9.18
C VAL A 23 1.94 -4.01 -9.93
N SER A 24 2.02 -4.02 -11.27
CA SER A 24 1.25 -3.13 -12.13
C SER A 24 -0.26 -3.35 -11.92
N GLY A 25 -0.96 -2.36 -11.36
CA GLY A 25 -2.39 -2.43 -11.03
C GLY A 25 -2.71 -2.66 -9.54
N GLY A 26 -1.71 -2.91 -8.70
CA GLY A 26 -1.91 -3.15 -7.27
C GLY A 26 -2.87 -4.33 -7.03
N LEU A 27 -3.99 -4.07 -6.34
CA LEU A 27 -5.01 -5.10 -6.03
C LEU A 27 -6.23 -5.06 -6.97
N VAL A 28 -6.20 -4.20 -8.00
CA VAL A 28 -7.33 -4.01 -8.91
C VAL A 28 -6.91 -4.44 -10.31
N VAL A 29 -7.61 -5.44 -10.85
CA VAL A 29 -7.44 -5.85 -12.24
C VAL A 29 -8.48 -5.13 -13.09
N SER A 30 -8.04 -4.27 -13.99
CA SER A 30 -8.92 -3.47 -14.85
C SER A 30 -8.26 -3.12 -16.18
N THR A 31 -9.08 -2.91 -17.21
CA THR A 31 -8.66 -2.37 -18.51
C THR A 31 -8.63 -0.84 -18.54
N ILE A 32 -9.11 -0.18 -17.48
CA ILE A 32 -9.04 1.28 -17.33
C ILE A 32 -7.59 1.67 -16.99
N GLU A 33 -7.13 2.77 -17.58
CA GLU A 33 -5.81 3.33 -17.32
C GLU A 33 -5.56 3.52 -15.81
N GLN A 34 -4.50 2.89 -15.31
CA GLN A 34 -4.11 2.97 -13.91
C GLN A 34 -3.32 4.26 -13.66
N ARG A 35 -3.66 4.95 -12.57
CA ARG A 35 -2.93 6.15 -12.12
C ARG A 35 -1.92 5.85 -11.01
N THR A 36 -1.67 4.57 -10.79
CA THR A 36 -0.76 4.04 -9.77
C THR A 36 0.41 3.35 -10.46
N ASP A 37 1.56 3.38 -9.81
CA ASP A 37 2.79 2.79 -10.32
C ASP A 37 3.37 1.84 -9.27
N TRP A 38 4.26 0.95 -9.70
CA TRP A 38 5.00 -0.02 -8.89
C TRP A 38 6.50 0.29 -8.85
N GLN A 39 6.99 1.25 -9.64
CA GLN A 39 8.40 1.63 -9.64
C GLN A 39 8.86 2.23 -8.30
N LEU A 40 10.18 2.13 -8.06
CA LEU A 40 10.81 2.66 -6.85
C LEU A 40 10.50 4.14 -6.59
N PRO A 41 10.59 5.09 -7.54
CA PRO A 41 10.34 6.50 -7.25
C PRO A 41 8.91 6.78 -6.77
N TYR A 42 7.93 6.05 -7.31
CA TYR A 42 6.55 6.15 -6.87
C TYR A 42 6.36 5.60 -5.46
N ASN A 43 6.94 4.43 -5.17
CA ASN A 43 6.91 3.82 -3.84
C ASN A 43 7.62 4.68 -2.78
N SER A 44 8.76 5.31 -3.11
CA SER A 44 9.42 6.27 -2.22
C SER A 44 8.52 7.46 -1.87
N ARG A 45 7.78 7.99 -2.85
CA ARG A 45 6.82 9.07 -2.61
C ARG A 45 5.67 8.62 -1.72
N LEU A 46 5.14 7.41 -1.93
CA LEU A 46 4.08 6.86 -1.07
C LEU A 46 4.54 6.64 0.36
N ALA A 47 5.77 6.16 0.56
CA ALA A 47 6.35 5.99 1.88
C ALA A 47 6.43 7.33 2.64
N GLN A 48 6.93 8.38 1.99
CA GLN A 48 6.99 9.72 2.58
C GLN A 48 5.59 10.24 2.98
N ILE A 49 4.60 10.09 2.10
CA ILE A 49 3.21 10.49 2.40
C ILE A 49 2.66 9.70 3.59
N ALA A 50 2.93 8.40 3.65
CA ALA A 50 2.46 7.54 4.73
C ALA A 50 3.10 7.92 6.08
N GLU A 51 4.41 8.17 6.09
CA GLU A 51 5.16 8.65 7.26
C GLU A 51 4.62 10.00 7.76
N ASP A 52 4.45 10.97 6.85
CA ASP A 52 3.88 12.29 7.16
C ASP A 52 2.43 12.20 7.68
N SER A 53 1.72 11.12 7.32
CA SER A 53 0.34 10.86 7.74
C SER A 53 0.23 10.01 9.02
N GLY A 54 1.35 9.58 9.61
CA GLY A 54 1.38 8.80 10.85
C GLY A 54 1.17 7.28 10.67
N PHE A 55 1.40 6.74 9.48
CA PHE A 55 1.42 5.29 9.28
C PHE A 55 2.72 4.73 9.85
N GLU A 56 2.62 3.71 10.70
CA GLU A 56 3.79 3.14 11.37
C GLU A 56 4.48 2.05 10.54
N TYR A 57 3.77 1.45 9.59
CA TYR A 57 4.28 0.30 8.84
C TYR A 57 3.85 0.30 7.38
N ALA A 58 4.66 -0.35 6.56
CA ALA A 58 4.36 -0.69 5.18
C ALA A 58 4.44 -2.21 5.00
N LEU A 59 3.47 -2.79 4.30
CA LEU A 59 3.44 -4.21 3.98
C LEU A 59 3.75 -4.41 2.50
N THR A 60 4.89 -5.05 2.19
CA THR A 60 5.23 -5.50 0.84
C THR A 60 4.96 -6.99 0.71
N GLN A 61 4.20 -7.41 -0.30
CA GLN A 61 4.06 -8.83 -0.57
C GLN A 61 5.21 -9.33 -1.43
N THR A 62 5.69 -10.53 -1.15
CA THR A 62 6.55 -11.27 -2.07
C THR A 62 5.71 -12.36 -2.73
N ARG A 63 5.82 -12.51 -4.06
CA ARG A 63 5.20 -13.64 -4.78
C ARG A 63 6.32 -14.58 -5.22
N TYR A 64 6.29 -15.81 -4.72
CA TYR A 64 7.29 -16.85 -5.02
C TYR A 64 6.85 -17.79 -6.15
N ALA A 65 5.68 -17.58 -6.75
CA ALA A 65 5.18 -18.39 -7.87
C ALA A 65 4.44 -17.50 -8.87
N ALA A 66 4.95 -17.47 -10.11
CA ALA A 66 4.35 -16.83 -11.26
C ALA A 66 3.05 -17.55 -11.66
N SER A 67 1.95 -17.17 -11.02
CA SER A 67 0.62 -17.68 -11.37
C SER A 67 -0.38 -16.54 -11.50
N TYR A 68 -0.11 -15.57 -12.39
CA TYR A 68 -1.07 -14.97 -13.33
C TYR A 68 -0.37 -13.87 -14.14
N GLY A 69 -0.73 -13.72 -15.43
CA GLY A 69 -0.05 -12.89 -16.44
C GLY A 69 0.11 -11.40 -16.08
N ALA A 70 1.18 -11.09 -15.36
CA ALA A 70 1.69 -9.74 -15.14
C ALA A 70 3.09 -9.69 -15.76
N ASP A 71 3.24 -8.99 -16.88
CA ASP A 71 4.44 -9.03 -17.72
C ASP A 71 5.70 -8.40 -17.11
N LYS A 72 5.63 -7.79 -15.92
CA LYS A 72 6.80 -7.24 -15.21
C LYS A 72 6.60 -7.32 -13.69
N GLN A 73 7.47 -8.05 -13.00
CA GLN A 73 7.49 -8.17 -11.53
C GLN A 73 8.92 -7.94 -11.03
N HIS A 74 9.08 -7.27 -9.88
CA HIS A 74 10.34 -7.30 -9.14
C HIS A 74 10.45 -8.67 -8.46
N GLU A 75 11.29 -9.53 -9.03
CA GLU A 75 11.68 -10.79 -8.39
C GLU A 75 12.63 -10.47 -7.23
N ALA A 76 12.32 -11.02 -6.04
CA ALA A 76 13.29 -11.12 -4.97
C ALA A 76 14.15 -12.37 -5.26
N SER A 77 15.41 -12.15 -5.61
CA SER A 77 16.46 -13.18 -5.60
C SER A 77 17.40 -12.95 -4.44
#